data_AF-A0A090NYE9-F1
#
_entry.id   AF-A0A090NYE9-F1
#
_cell.length_a   1.000
_cell.length_b   1.000
_cell.length_c   1.000
_cell.angle_alpha   90.00
_cell.angle_beta   90.00
_cell.angle_gamma   90.00
#
_symmetry.space_group_name_H-M   'P 1'
#
loop_
_entity.id
_entity.type
_entity.pdbx_description
1 polymer ?
#
loop_
_entity_poly.entity_id
_entity_poly.type
_entity_poly.pdbx_seq_one_letter_code
_entity_poly.pdbx_strand_id
1 'polypeptide(L)'
;MEDGVYDQLSARLTQWQRCFGSEPRDVMMPPLNGAVMHPVAHTGVRKMVDKNALSLWMRERSDLWVQPKVDGVAVTLVYRDGKLNKAISRGNGLKGEDWTQKVSLISAVPQTVSGPLANSTLQGEIFLQREGHIQQQMGGINARAKVAGLMMR
;
A
#
# COMPACT_ATOMS: atom_id res chain seq x y z
N MET A 1 5.13 11.70 12.57
CA MET A 1 5.62 12.59 11.51
C MET A 1 4.44 12.95 10.62
N GLU A 2 4.39 14.18 10.15
CA GLU A 2 3.39 14.64 9.19
C GLU A 2 3.86 14.29 7.76
N ASP A 3 2.96 13.83 6.89
CA ASP A 3 3.32 13.30 5.56
C ASP A 3 4.07 14.32 4.70
N GLY A 4 3.74 15.60 4.81
CA GLY A 4 4.42 16.67 4.07
C GLY A 4 5.91 16.79 4.43
N VAL A 5 6.26 16.54 5.69
CA VAL A 5 7.67 16.54 6.15
C VAL A 5 8.41 15.33 5.56
N TYR A 6 7.76 14.16 5.54
CA TYR A 6 8.34 12.98 4.92
C TYR A 6 8.59 13.16 3.42
N ASP A 7 7.61 13.68 2.69
CA ASP A 7 7.71 13.98 1.26
C ASP A 7 8.87 14.97 0.97
N GLN A 8 9.01 16.02 1.79
CA GLN A 8 10.09 17.00 1.65
C GLN A 8 11.47 16.39 1.91
N LEU A 9 11.60 15.57 2.96
CA LEU A 9 12.85 14.88 3.28
C LEU A 9 13.23 13.86 2.19
N SER A 10 12.25 13.13 1.67
CA SER A 10 12.44 12.16 0.58
C SER A 10 12.88 12.84 -0.73
N ALA A 11 12.25 13.98 -1.08
CA ALA A 11 12.65 14.78 -2.23
C ALA A 11 14.08 15.32 -2.08
N ARG A 12 14.44 15.80 -0.90
CA ARG A 12 15.80 16.29 -0.60
C ARG A 12 16.84 15.19 -0.65
N LEU A 13 16.53 14.00 -0.14
CA LEU A 13 17.40 12.83 -0.24
C LEU A 13 17.63 12.42 -1.70
N THR A 14 16.56 12.39 -2.50
CA THR A 14 16.64 12.08 -3.95
C THR A 14 17.54 13.08 -4.68
N GLN A 15 17.43 14.37 -4.34
CA GLN A 15 18.29 15.41 -4.90
C GLN A 15 19.75 15.17 -4.55
N TRP A 16 20.06 14.86 -3.28
CA TRP A 16 21.42 14.59 -2.85
C TRP A 16 22.01 13.32 -3.50
N GLN A 17 21.24 12.25 -3.62
CA GLN A 17 21.69 11.03 -4.31
C GLN A 17 22.09 11.30 -5.77
N ARG A 18 21.34 12.16 -6.48
CA ARG A 18 21.69 12.61 -7.83
C ARG A 18 22.96 13.46 -7.86
N CYS A 19 23.13 14.38 -6.92
CA CYS A 19 24.28 15.28 -6.88
C CYS A 19 25.59 14.57 -6.51
N PHE A 20 25.53 13.52 -5.70
CA PHE A 20 26.71 12.86 -5.15
C PHE A 20 26.97 11.45 -5.71
N GLY A 21 26.20 11.02 -6.72
CA GLY A 21 26.40 9.74 -7.40
C GLY A 21 26.21 8.52 -6.51
N SER A 22 25.50 8.66 -5.38
CA SER A 22 25.18 7.54 -4.51
C SER A 22 23.97 6.79 -5.08
N GLU A 23 24.22 5.57 -5.58
CA GLU A 23 23.18 4.57 -5.84
C GLU A 23 22.24 4.53 -4.62
N PRO A 24 20.90 4.56 -4.83
CA PRO A 24 19.97 4.46 -3.73
C PRO A 24 20.18 3.10 -3.07
N ARG A 25 20.90 3.07 -1.93
CA ARG A 25 20.84 1.93 -1.03
C ARG A 25 19.40 1.88 -0.55
N ASP A 26 18.69 0.87 -1.06
CA ASP A 26 17.37 0.49 -0.61
C ASP A 26 17.42 0.54 0.92
N VAL A 27 16.65 1.47 1.52
CA VAL A 27 16.67 1.67 2.97
C VAL A 27 16.11 0.41 3.56
N MET A 28 17.00 -0.52 3.88
CA MET A 28 16.65 -1.84 4.35
C MET A 28 15.99 -1.63 5.70
N MET A 29 14.66 -1.70 5.72
CA MET A 29 13.90 -1.87 6.95
C MET A 29 14.52 -3.05 7.70
N PRO A 30 14.59 -2.99 9.04
CA PRO A 30 15.20 -4.06 9.82
C PRO A 30 14.63 -5.41 9.36
N PRO A 31 15.49 -6.45 9.22
CA PRO A 31 15.05 -7.72 8.67
C PRO A 31 13.89 -8.25 9.52
N LEU A 32 12.75 -8.38 8.87
CA LEU A 32 11.54 -8.96 9.44
C LEU A 32 11.85 -10.45 9.62
N ASN A 33 11.84 -10.94 10.86
CA ASN A 33 11.85 -12.40 11.09
C ASN A 33 10.69 -13.02 10.29
N GLY A 34 10.99 -14.01 9.43
CA GLY A 34 9.94 -14.73 8.68
C GLY A 34 9.39 -14.03 7.43
N ALA A 35 10.20 -13.29 6.67
CA ALA A 35 9.75 -12.61 5.46
C ALA A 35 9.21 -13.59 4.38
N VAL A 36 7.92 -13.46 4.04
CA VAL A 36 7.20 -14.25 3.03
C VAL A 36 7.32 -13.58 1.66
N MET A 37 7.65 -14.37 0.63
CA MET A 37 7.64 -13.92 -0.77
C MET A 37 6.22 -13.61 -1.24
N HIS A 38 6.05 -12.47 -1.90
CA HIS A 38 4.79 -12.15 -2.58
C HIS A 38 4.65 -13.00 -3.85
N PRO A 39 3.45 -13.56 -4.14
CA PRO A 39 3.16 -14.19 -5.43
C PRO A 39 3.21 -13.19 -6.59
N VAL A 40 2.83 -11.94 -6.31
CA VAL A 40 2.87 -10.80 -7.25
C VAL A 40 3.49 -9.61 -6.52
N ALA A 41 4.56 -9.05 -7.07
CA ALA A 41 5.26 -7.92 -6.47
C ALA A 41 4.35 -6.68 -6.37
N HIS A 42 4.55 -5.88 -5.32
CA HIS A 42 3.89 -4.58 -5.20
C HIS A 42 4.63 -3.54 -6.04
N THR A 43 3.88 -2.78 -6.83
CA THR A 43 4.42 -1.63 -7.58
C THR A 43 3.92 -0.31 -6.99
N GLY A 44 4.71 0.75 -7.15
CA GLY A 44 4.26 2.10 -6.83
C GLY A 44 3.32 2.67 -7.89
N VAL A 45 2.59 3.73 -7.52
CA VAL A 45 1.79 4.53 -8.46
C VAL A 45 2.53 5.84 -8.73
N ARG A 46 2.54 6.28 -9.99
CA ARG A 46 3.10 7.58 -10.37
C ARG A 46 2.15 8.70 -9.94
N LYS A 47 2.63 9.58 -9.06
CA LYS A 47 1.92 10.82 -8.70
C LYS A 47 2.03 11.82 -9.86
N MET A 48 0.90 12.34 -10.32
CA MET A 48 0.90 13.47 -11.25
C MET A 48 1.19 14.76 -10.48
N VAL A 49 1.99 15.63 -11.08
CA VAL A 49 2.43 16.88 -10.44
C VAL A 49 1.31 17.89 -10.31
N ASP A 50 0.42 17.98 -11.31
CA ASP A 50 -0.69 18.92 -11.34
C ASP A 50 -1.83 18.45 -12.27
N LYS A 51 -2.86 19.30 -12.38
CA LYS A 51 -4.05 19.06 -13.22
C LYS A 51 -3.74 19.07 -14.72
N ASN A 52 -2.73 19.82 -15.16
CA ASN A 52 -2.36 19.91 -16.57
C ASN A 52 -1.65 18.63 -17.02
N ALA A 53 -0.69 18.15 -16.24
CA ALA A 53 -0.02 16.87 -16.43
C ALA A 53 -1.02 15.71 -16.42
N LEU A 54 -2.00 15.73 -15.50
CA LEU A 54 -3.08 14.74 -15.50
C LEU A 54 -3.91 14.81 -16.79
N SER A 55 -4.33 16.00 -17.19
CA SER A 55 -5.14 16.19 -18.41
C SER A 55 -4.41 15.70 -19.66
N LEU A 56 -3.12 16.02 -19.80
CA LEU A 56 -2.28 15.51 -20.89
C LEU A 56 -2.14 13.99 -20.86
N TRP A 57 -1.96 13.40 -19.67
CA TRP A 57 -1.88 11.95 -19.51
C TRP A 57 -3.20 11.26 -19.90
N MET A 58 -4.35 11.88 -19.64
CA MET A 58 -5.67 11.33 -19.97
C MET A 58 -6.02 11.42 -21.46
N ARG A 59 -5.48 12.39 -22.22
CA ARG A 59 -5.85 12.63 -23.63
C ARG A 59 -5.75 11.41 -24.54
N GLU A 60 -4.71 10.59 -24.32
CA GLU A 60 -4.42 9.43 -25.15
C GLU A 60 -5.04 8.12 -24.61
N ARG A 61 -6.03 8.21 -23.69
CA ARG A 61 -6.58 7.04 -22.98
C ARG A 61 -8.11 7.10 -22.91
N SER A 62 -8.77 6.01 -23.32
CA SER A 62 -10.19 5.76 -23.07
C SER A 62 -10.39 4.85 -21.85
N ASP A 63 -11.64 4.72 -21.38
CA ASP A 63 -12.07 3.74 -20.37
C ASP A 63 -11.33 3.81 -19.03
N LEU A 64 -11.03 5.03 -18.59
CA LEU A 64 -10.34 5.29 -17.34
C LEU A 64 -11.23 4.93 -16.14
N TRP A 65 -10.70 4.08 -15.26
CA TRP A 65 -11.30 3.79 -13.97
C TRP A 65 -10.67 4.65 -12.87
N VAL A 66 -11.48 5.43 -12.18
CA VAL A 66 -11.06 6.31 -11.09
C VAL A 66 -11.46 5.70 -9.75
N GLN A 67 -10.52 5.63 -8.83
CA GLN A 67 -10.75 5.19 -7.46
C GLN A 67 -10.22 6.23 -6.47
N PRO A 68 -10.88 6.43 -5.32
CA PRO A 68 -10.32 7.20 -4.23
C PRO A 68 -8.98 6.61 -3.79
N LYS A 69 -7.99 7.47 -3.57
CA LYS A 69 -6.74 7.03 -2.94
C LYS A 69 -7.00 6.84 -1.44
N VAL A 70 -6.98 5.59 -1.00
CA VAL A 70 -7.07 5.24 0.41
C VAL A 70 -5.73 5.53 1.09
N ASP A 71 -5.78 6.00 2.34
CA ASP A 71 -4.58 6.16 3.17
C ASP A 71 -4.53 5.07 4.24
N GLY A 72 -3.80 3.99 3.94
CA GLY A 72 -3.64 2.85 4.81
C GLY A 72 -2.32 2.11 4.60
N VAL A 73 -2.34 0.81 4.87
CA VAL A 73 -1.19 -0.08 4.67
C VAL A 73 -1.53 -1.15 3.64
N ALA A 74 -0.67 -1.29 2.63
CA ALA A 74 -0.90 -2.26 1.57
C ALA A 74 -0.73 -3.70 2.09
N VAL A 75 -1.60 -4.58 1.60
CA VAL A 75 -1.65 -6.01 1.95
C VAL A 75 -1.89 -6.84 0.69
N THR A 76 -1.36 -8.06 0.68
CA THR A 76 -1.70 -9.09 -0.30
C THR A 76 -2.50 -10.20 0.37
N LEU A 77 -3.68 -10.50 -0.15
CA LEU A 77 -4.49 -11.64 0.25
C LEU A 77 -4.32 -12.76 -0.77
N VAL A 78 -4.07 -13.98 -0.31
CA VAL A 78 -3.97 -15.16 -1.16
C VAL A 78 -5.11 -16.11 -0.78
N TYR A 79 -6.02 -16.34 -1.71
CA TYR A 79 -7.08 -17.33 -1.60
C TYR A 79 -6.67 -18.60 -2.33
N ARG A 80 -6.87 -19.76 -1.69
CA ARG A 80 -6.69 -21.08 -2.29
C ARG A 80 -7.88 -21.96 -1.92
N ASP A 81 -8.43 -22.66 -2.90
CA ASP A 81 -9.61 -23.52 -2.73
C ASP A 81 -10.77 -22.81 -1.99
N GLY A 82 -10.93 -21.51 -2.28
CA GLY A 82 -11.98 -20.69 -1.70
C GLY A 82 -11.74 -20.24 -0.27
N LYS A 83 -10.56 -20.46 0.32
CA LYS A 83 -10.23 -20.04 1.69
C LYS A 83 -9.09 -19.04 1.71
N LEU A 84 -9.15 -18.08 2.64
CA LEU A 84 -8.01 -17.19 2.91
C LEU A 84 -6.84 -18.05 3.40
N ASN A 85 -5.81 -18.18 2.57
CA ASN A 85 -4.63 -18.98 2.86
C ASN A 85 -3.52 -18.14 3.49
N LYS A 86 -3.30 -16.93 2.98
CA LYS A 86 -2.31 -15.99 3.53
C LYS A 86 -2.76 -14.54 3.41
N ALA A 87 -2.32 -13.72 4.35
CA ALA A 87 -2.25 -12.27 4.21
C ALA A 87 -0.82 -11.79 4.45
N ILE A 88 -0.26 -11.00 3.53
CA ILE A 88 1.15 -10.60 3.55
C ILE A 88 1.23 -9.07 3.55
N SER A 89 2.01 -8.50 4.46
CA SER A 89 2.28 -7.05 4.47
C SER A 89 3.06 -6.63 3.23
N ARG A 90 3.10 -5.33 2.89
CA ARG A 90 3.89 -4.87 1.74
C ARG A 90 5.38 -5.19 1.86
N GLY A 91 5.97 -4.97 3.05
CA GLY A 91 7.43 -5.02 3.25
C GLY A 91 8.17 -4.17 2.21
N ASN A 92 9.15 -4.77 1.52
CA ASN A 92 9.88 -4.10 0.43
C ASN A 92 9.21 -4.24 -0.95
N GLY A 93 8.00 -4.81 -1.00
CA GLY A 93 7.23 -5.05 -2.22
C GLY A 93 7.53 -6.39 -2.91
N LEU A 94 8.66 -7.04 -2.62
CA LEU A 94 8.98 -8.40 -3.07
C LEU A 94 8.71 -9.43 -1.96
N LYS A 95 8.99 -9.04 -0.73
CA LYS A 95 8.77 -9.82 0.49
C LYS A 95 8.08 -8.94 1.55
N GLY A 96 7.25 -9.56 2.37
CA GLY A 96 6.58 -8.92 3.50
C GLY A 96 6.44 -9.85 4.69
N GLU A 97 5.73 -9.38 5.72
CA GLU A 97 5.43 -10.18 6.91
C GLU A 97 4.16 -10.99 6.73
N ASP A 98 4.08 -12.14 7.39
CA ASP A 98 2.82 -12.87 7.51
C ASP A 98 1.89 -12.15 8.51
N TRP A 99 0.80 -11.60 7.99
CA TRP A 99 -0.27 -10.94 8.76
C TRP A 99 -1.55 -11.77 8.80
N THR A 100 -1.52 -13.04 8.38
CA THR A 100 -2.72 -13.88 8.19
C THR A 100 -3.62 -13.91 9.42
N GLN A 101 -3.05 -14.17 10.60
CA GLN A 101 -3.82 -14.25 11.85
C GLN A 101 -4.53 -12.94 12.21
N LYS A 102 -3.90 -11.79 11.94
CA LYS A 102 -4.46 -10.47 12.29
C LYS A 102 -5.51 -10.06 11.26
N VAL A 103 -5.22 -10.28 9.98
CA VAL A 103 -6.13 -9.99 8.89
C VAL A 103 -7.38 -10.88 8.95
N SER A 104 -7.28 -12.12 9.41
CA SER A 104 -8.44 -13.00 9.58
C SER A 104 -9.44 -12.50 10.64
N LEU A 105 -9.03 -11.59 11.53
CA LEU A 105 -9.90 -10.96 12.52
C LEU A 105 -10.65 -9.74 11.97
N ILE A 106 -10.28 -9.25 10.78
CA ILE A 106 -10.94 -8.11 10.14
C ILE A 106 -12.22 -8.62 9.46
N SER A 107 -13.38 -8.21 9.99
CA SER A 107 -14.70 -8.67 9.50
C SER A 107 -14.94 -8.37 8.02
N ALA A 108 -14.35 -7.29 7.49
CA ALA A 108 -14.46 -6.90 6.09
C ALA A 108 -13.64 -7.82 5.14
N VAL A 109 -12.75 -8.67 5.67
CA VAL A 109 -11.98 -9.63 4.87
C VAL A 109 -12.69 -10.98 4.87
N PRO A 110 -13.24 -11.43 3.72
CA PRO A 110 -13.92 -12.71 3.65
C PRO A 110 -12.95 -13.86 3.95
N GLN A 111 -13.32 -14.74 4.88
CA GLN A 111 -12.55 -15.95 5.14
C GLN A 111 -12.73 -16.99 4.04
N THR A 112 -13.85 -16.92 3.33
CA THR A 112 -14.17 -17.75 2.18
C THR A 112 -14.65 -16.92 0.99
N VAL A 113 -14.30 -17.36 -0.20
CA VAL A 113 -14.72 -16.80 -1.48
C VAL A 113 -15.02 -17.93 -2.47
N SER A 114 -15.79 -17.64 -3.51
CA SER A 114 -16.21 -18.63 -4.49
C SER A 114 -15.95 -18.16 -5.93
N GLY A 115 -16.15 -19.06 -6.89
CA GLY A 115 -16.01 -18.76 -8.31
C GLY A 115 -14.59 -18.32 -8.68
N PRO A 116 -14.42 -17.29 -9.54
CA PRO A 116 -13.11 -16.84 -10.00
C PRO A 116 -12.13 -16.44 -8.89
N LEU A 117 -12.63 -16.06 -7.71
CA LEU A 117 -11.80 -15.63 -6.59
C LEU A 117 -11.25 -16.80 -5.76
N ALA A 118 -11.77 -18.02 -5.93
CA ALA A 118 -11.40 -19.17 -5.10
C ALA A 118 -9.89 -19.48 -5.12
N ASN A 119 -9.21 -19.20 -6.23
CA ASN A 119 -7.78 -19.35 -6.40
C ASN A 119 -7.19 -18.04 -6.94
N SER A 120 -7.13 -17.02 -6.08
CA SER A 120 -6.76 -15.67 -6.48
C SER A 120 -5.75 -15.03 -5.53
N THR A 121 -5.01 -14.05 -6.05
CA THR A 121 -4.17 -13.15 -5.25
C THR A 121 -4.70 -11.74 -5.43
N LEU A 122 -5.10 -11.10 -4.33
CA LEU A 122 -5.68 -9.76 -4.32
C LEU A 122 -4.73 -8.81 -3.59
N GLN A 123 -4.45 -7.67 -4.19
CA GLN A 123 -3.71 -6.58 -3.55
C GLN A 123 -4.68 -5.48 -3.19
N GLY A 124 -4.60 -5.00 -1.95
CA GLY A 124 -5.48 -3.97 -1.43
C GLY A 124 -4.83 -3.21 -0.30
N GLU A 125 -5.65 -2.46 0.44
CA GLU A 125 -5.19 -1.57 1.49
C GLU A 125 -6.05 -1.78 2.75
N ILE A 126 -5.40 -2.00 3.89
CA ILE A 126 -6.05 -2.00 5.19
C ILE A 126 -6.02 -0.57 5.70
N PHE A 127 -7.18 -0.03 6.05
CA PHE A 127 -7.32 1.35 6.49
C PHE A 127 -8.30 1.47 7.65
N LEU A 128 -8.22 2.58 8.38
CA LEU A 128 -9.17 2.89 9.43
C LEU A 128 -10.40 3.54 8.81
N GLN A 129 -11.53 2.84 8.83
CA GLN A 129 -12.79 3.39 8.33
C GLN A 129 -13.22 4.59 9.19
N ARG A 130 -13.47 5.72 8.53
CA ARG A 130 -14.01 6.94 9.12
C ARG A 130 -15.07 7.50 8.18
N GLU A 131 -16.31 7.43 8.62
CA GLU A 131 -17.43 7.93 7.82
C GLU A 131 -17.28 9.43 7.56
N GLY A 132 -17.43 9.83 6.30
CA GLY A 132 -17.35 11.22 5.87
C GLY A 132 -15.97 11.86 5.95
N HIS A 133 -14.91 11.14 6.35
CA HIS A 133 -13.58 11.73 6.46
C HIS A 133 -12.93 11.88 5.09
N ILE A 134 -12.66 13.14 4.70
CA ILE A 134 -11.90 13.49 3.51
C ILE A 134 -10.63 14.20 3.97
N GLN A 135 -9.49 13.50 3.93
CA GLN A 135 -8.21 14.02 4.43
C GLN A 135 -7.81 15.37 3.83
N GLN A 136 -8.10 15.61 2.55
CA GLN A 136 -7.80 16.89 1.90
C GLN A 136 -8.58 18.07 2.53
N GLN A 137 -9.79 17.83 3.03
CA GLN A 137 -10.66 18.87 3.58
C GLN A 137 -10.54 18.98 5.10
N MET A 138 -10.33 17.85 5.77
CA MET A 138 -10.42 17.71 7.22
C MET A 138 -9.06 17.51 7.91
N GLY A 139 -7.97 17.39 7.14
CA GLY A 139 -6.63 17.16 7.65
C GLY A 139 -6.32 15.69 7.97
N GLY A 140 -5.04 15.42 8.25
CA GLY A 140 -4.53 14.09 8.58
C GLY A 140 -4.79 13.70 10.03
N ILE A 141 -5.40 12.53 10.27
CA ILE A 141 -5.67 11.99 11.61
C ILE A 141 -4.69 10.88 12.03
N ASN A 142 -3.58 10.76 11.30
CA ASN A 142 -2.57 9.72 11.44
C ASN A 142 -3.18 8.30 11.36
N ALA A 143 -4.21 8.12 10.50
CA ALA A 143 -4.95 6.87 10.35
C ALA A 143 -4.03 5.72 9.91
N ARG A 144 -3.19 5.97 8.89
CA ARG A 144 -2.19 5.03 8.41
C ARG A 144 -1.29 4.50 9.52
N ALA A 145 -0.70 5.37 10.34
CA ALA A 145 0.20 4.93 11.40
C ALA A 145 -0.52 4.13 12.49
N LYS A 146 -1.78 4.47 12.80
CA LYS A 146 -2.61 3.69 13.73
C LYS A 146 -2.82 2.27 13.20
N VAL A 147 -3.19 2.13 11.93
CA VAL A 147 -3.38 0.82 11.29
C VAL A 147 -2.07 0.04 11.27
N ALA A 148 -0.97 0.66 10.84
CA ALA A 148 0.35 0.03 10.83
C ALA A 148 0.72 -0.49 12.23
N GLY A 149 0.52 0.32 13.27
CA GLY A 149 0.79 -0.05 14.66
C GLY A 149 -0.12 -1.16 15.20
N LEU A 150 -1.36 -1.29 14.71
CA LEU A 150 -2.24 -2.41 15.06
C LEU A 150 -1.79 -3.72 14.39
N MET A 151 -1.28 -3.65 13.16
CA MET A 151 -0.81 -4.82 12.42
C MET A 151 0.55 -5.35 12.88
N MET A 152 1.38 -4.50 13.48
CA MET A 152 2.73 -4.85 13.98
C MET A 152 2.74 -5.43 15.41
N ARG A 153 1.60 -5.48 16.11
CA ARG A 153 1.46 -6.10 17.44
C ARG A 153 1.10 -7.57 17.32
#